data_AF-A0A7I7VQ74-F1
#
_entry.id   AF-A0A7I7VQ74-F1
#
_cell.length_a   1.000
_cell.length_b   1.000
_cell.length_c   1.000
_cell.angle_alpha   90.00
_cell.angle_beta   90.00
_cell.angle_gamma   90.00
#
_symmetry.space_group_name_H-M   'P 1'
#
loop_
_entity.id
_entity.type
_entity.pdbx_description
1 polymer ?
#
loop_
_entity_poly.entity_id
_entity_poly.type
_entity_poly.pdbx_seq_one_letter_code
_entity_poly.pdbx_strand_id
1 'polypeptide(L)' 'MIDYMEYYKLSDEEYEALRGDLDQARDFADSCRRHEHDERLFMQPGTDRGVPR' A
#
# COMPACT_ATOMS: atom_id res chain seq x y z
N MET A 1 -18.28 2.91 0.40
CA MET A 1 -17.12 3.39 -0.36
C MET A 1 -16.34 4.24 0.60
N ILE A 2 -15.26 3.70 1.16
CA ILE A 2 -14.43 4.45 2.10
C ILE A 2 -13.21 4.88 1.29
N ASP A 3 -13.19 6.17 0.95
CA ASP A 3 -12.06 6.82 0.28
C ASP A 3 -11.04 7.22 1.33
N TYR A 4 -10.20 6.28 1.76
CA TYR A 4 -8.96 6.64 2.46
C TYR A 4 -7.78 6.45 1.51
N MET A 5 -6.87 7.41 1.52
CA MET A 5 -5.60 7.34 0.81
C MET A 5 -4.53 6.90 1.80
N GLU A 6 -3.81 5.84 1.44
CA GLU A 6 -2.63 5.38 2.17
C GLU A 6 -1.37 5.74 1.40
N TYR A 7 -0.38 6.29 2.10
CA TYR A 7 0.91 6.62 1.52
C TYR A 7 1.97 5.74 2.17
N TYR A 8 2.53 4.81 1.40
CA TYR A 8 3.64 3.96 1.83
C TYR A 8 4.96 4.55 1.35
N LYS A 9 5.99 4.51 2.19
CA LYS A 9 7.35 4.82 1.77
C LYS A 9 7.94 3.65 1.00
N LEU A 10 8.37 3.93 -0.22
CA LEU A 10 9.14 3.01 -1.06
C LEU A 10 10.60 3.45 -1.06
N SER A 11 11.52 2.48 -1.10
CA SER A 11 12.91 2.71 -1.46
C SER A 11 13.03 2.90 -2.98
N ASP A 12 14.09 3.58 -3.44
CA ASP A 12 14.32 3.82 -4.87
C ASP A 12 14.39 2.51 -5.68
N GLU A 13 15.01 1.46 -5.13
CA GLU A 13 15.08 0.13 -5.75
C GLU A 13 13.70 -0.51 -5.93
N GLU A 14 12.82 -0.37 -4.94
CA GLU A 14 11.46 -0.91 -5.01
C GLU A 14 10.62 -0.13 -6.02
N TYR A 15 10.78 1.20 -6.04
CA TYR A 15 10.10 2.02 -7.02
C TYR A 15 10.46 1.61 -8.45
N GLU A 16 11.74 1.41 -8.76
CA GLU A 16 12.18 0.98 -10.09
C GLU A 16 11.71 -0.45 -10.42
N ALA A 17 11.71 -1.37 -9.45
CA ALA A 17 11.18 -2.73 -9.63
C ALA A 17 9.67 -2.74 -9.95
N LEU A 18 8.87 -2.02 -9.16
CA LEU A 18 7.42 -1.90 -9.35
C LEU A 18 7.07 -1.11 -10.63
N ARG A 19 7.93 -0.18 -11.03
CA ARG A 19 7.77 0.59 -12.28
C ARG A 19 8.04 -0.28 -13.51
N GLY A 20 8.98 -1.21 -13.43
CA GLY A 20 9.31 -2.14 -14.51
C GLY A 20 8.36 -3.34 -14.62
N ASP A 21 7.66 -3.69 -13.54
CA ASP A 21 6.83 -4.89 -13.45
C ASP A 21 5.46 -4.61 -12.81
N LEU A 22 4.44 -4.58 -13.66
CA LEU A 22 3.05 -4.34 -13.27
C LEU A 22 2.45 -5.45 -12.41
N ASP A 23 2.91 -6.69 -12.53
CA ASP A 23 2.41 -7.80 -11.72
C ASP A 23 3.01 -7.72 -10.31
N GLN A 24 4.31 -7.40 -10.18
CA GLN A 24 4.89 -7.07 -8.87
C GLN A 24 4.20 -5.86 -8.21
N ALA A 25 3.84 -4.83 -9.00
CA ALA A 25 3.09 -3.70 -8.49
C ALA A 25 1.71 -4.08 -7.93
N ARG A 26 1.04 -5.05 -8.55
CA ARG A 26 -0.25 -5.58 -8.07
C ARG A 26 -0.08 -6.39 -6.80
N ASP A 27 0.91 -7.28 -6.75
CA ASP A 27 1.18 -8.11 -5.57
C ASP A 27 1.54 -7.23 -4.36
N PHE A 28 2.32 -6.18 -4.58
CA PHE A 28 2.64 -5.19 -3.54
C PHE A 28 1.39 -4.41 -3.08
N ALA A 29 0.52 -3.99 -4.01
CA ALA A 29 -0.74 -3.35 -3.63
C ALA A 29 -1.66 -4.28 -2.83
N ASP A 30 -1.64 -5.58 -3.13
CA ASP A 30 -2.37 -6.61 -2.39
C ASP A 30 -1.77 -6.84 -0.99
N SER A 31 -0.44 -6.82 -0.82
CA SER A 31 0.21 -6.93 0.50
C SER A 31 -0.08 -5.70 1.37
N CYS A 32 -0.11 -4.49 0.78
CA CYS A 32 -0.58 -3.27 1.45
C CYS A 32 -2.02 -3.43 1.96
N ARG A 33 -2.95 -3.96 1.14
CA ARG A 33 -4.34 -4.25 1.57
C ARG A 33 -4.43 -5.28 2.69
N ARG A 34 -3.44 -6.17 2.82
CA ARG A 34 -3.32 -7.14 3.92
C ARG A 34 -2.66 -6.58 5.17
N HIS A 35 -2.28 -5.30 5.16
CA HIS A 35 -1.61 -4.59 6.26
C HIS A 35 -0.18 -5.13 6.54
N GLU A 36 0.45 -5.80 5.56
CA GLU A 36 1.79 -6.41 5.74
C GLU A 36 2.93 -5.37 5.74
N HIS A 37 2.66 -4.13 5.30
CA HIS A 37 3.65 -3.03 5.24
C HIS A 37 3.27 -1.81 6.08
N ASP A 38 2.40 -2.00 7.08
CA ASP A 38 1.92 -0.93 7.97
C ASP A 38 3.05 -0.16 8.67
N GLU A 39 4.18 -0.81 8.93
CA GLU A 39 5.35 -0.17 9.52
C GLU A 39 5.95 0.94 8.62
N ARG A 40 5.68 0.89 7.31
CA ARG A 40 6.22 1.83 6.29
C ARG A 40 5.24 2.93 5.94
N LEU A 41 4.08 2.90 6.59
CA LEU A 41 2.97 3.79 6.34
C LEU A 41 3.30 5.19 6.86
N PHE A 42 3.33 6.15 5.94
CA PHE A 42 3.69 7.53 6.25
C PHE A 42 2.52 8.32 6.86
N MET A 43 1.30 7.98 6.47
CA MET A 43 0.08 8.57 7.00
C MET A 43 -0.85 7.44 7.43
N GLN A 44 -1.13 7.36 8.74
CA GLN A 44 -2.13 6.44 9.26
C GLN A 44 -3.49 6.81 8.68
N PRO A 45 -4.18 5.91 7.95
CA PRO A 45 -5.55 6.15 7.54
C PRO A 45 -6.43 6.21 8.79
N GLY A 46 -7.55 6.91 8.64
CA GLY A 46 -8.54 7.01 9.71
C GLY A 46 -9.09 5.64 10.14
N THR A 47 -9.85 5.65 11.24
CA THR A 47 -10.43 4.46 11.90
C THR A 47 -11.28 3.55 11.00
N ASP A 48 -11.65 4.01 9.81
CA ASP A 48 -12.42 3.28 8.79
C ASP A 48 -11.60 2.34 7.90
N ARG A 49 -10.28 2.25 8.08
CA ARG A 49 -9.47 1.30 7.33
C ARG A 49 -9.82 -0.15 7.68
N GLY A 50 -10.11 -0.93 6.64
CA GLY A 50 -10.38 -2.36 6.77
C GLY A 50 -11.75 -2.71 7.33
N VAL A 51 -12.71 -1.77 7.37
CA VAL A 51 -14.10 -2.05 7.75
C VAL A 51 -14.85 -2.60 6.53
N PRO A 52 -15.11 -3.91 6.41
CA PRO A 52 -16.07 -4.41 5.45
C PRO A 52 -17.45 -3.87 5.82
N ARG A 53 -18.18 -3.34 4.82
CA ARG A 53 -19.64 -3.18 4.94
C ARG A 53 -20.34 -4.45 4.51
#